data_AF-A0AAV1EXG4-F1
#
_entry.id   AF-A0AAV1EXG4-F1
#
_cell.length_a   1.000
_cell.length_b   1.000
_cell.length_c   1.000
_cell.angle_alpha   90.00
_cell.angle_beta   90.00
_cell.angle_gamma   90.00
#
_symmetry.space_group_name_H-M   'P 1'
#
loop_
_entity.id
_entity.type
_entity.pdbx_description
1 polymer ?
#
loop_
_entity_poly.entity_id
_entity_poly.type
_entity_poly.pdbx_seq_one_letter_code
_entity_poly.pdbx_strand_id
1 'polypeptide(L)'
;MVSEKKTTAEQMTGRDLSELIKDVTKDSHTRAENTELMLCFQKANVSLTQYKLLLCSLYKIYEALEEALDRNSNHPGVAPIYFPAELARLKTLENDLEFFYGKDWREKVVVPTATKRYCHRLRQIGKENPEFLIAHAYTRYLGDLSGGQVLGRIAQKSLGLKSSEGLSFFVFPGVTSPNLFKQLYRSRMNSVELTEEGKNGVLEEAVRAFELNIQVFDDLQKMVVSENTQQKNSTLSSLENRQQIYASMVKTSPLLRMVLGLFVALATVSMGIYAL
;
A
#
# COMPACT_ATOMS: atom_id res chain seq x y z
N MET A 1 -26.83 3.21 31.87
CA MET A 1 -26.83 2.60 30.52
C MET A 1 -27.91 3.15 29.58
N VAL A 2 -29.14 3.48 30.03
CA VAL A 2 -30.16 4.12 29.16
C VAL A 2 -29.88 5.63 28.93
N SER A 3 -29.28 6.31 29.92
CA SER A 3 -28.98 7.74 29.83
C SER A 3 -27.83 8.07 28.86
N GLU A 4 -26.76 7.29 28.82
CA GLU A 4 -25.62 7.54 27.90
C GLU A 4 -25.99 7.33 26.43
N LYS A 5 -26.76 6.27 26.11
CA LYS A 5 -27.23 6.01 24.73
C LYS A 5 -28.13 7.11 24.17
N LYS A 6 -28.92 7.77 25.04
CA LYS A 6 -29.84 8.83 24.63
C LYS A 6 -29.09 10.13 24.31
N THR A 7 -28.04 10.45 25.07
CA THR A 7 -27.19 11.62 24.85
C THR A 7 -26.34 11.52 23.57
N THR A 8 -25.93 10.31 23.15
CA THR A 8 -25.18 10.12 21.89
C THR A 8 -26.08 10.25 20.66
N ALA A 9 -27.31 9.73 20.70
CA ALA A 9 -28.25 9.78 19.57
C ALA A 9 -28.74 11.22 19.27
N GLU A 10 -29.02 12.02 20.31
CA GLU A 10 -29.45 13.42 20.16
C GLU A 10 -28.30 14.36 19.73
N GLN A 11 -27.03 14.01 19.96
CA GLN A 11 -25.87 14.74 19.44
C GLN A 11 -25.56 14.46 17.96
N MET A 12 -26.11 13.37 17.39
CA MET A 12 -25.91 12.99 15.98
C MET A 12 -26.92 13.67 15.04
N THR A 13 -28.08 14.06 15.56
CA THR A 13 -29.12 14.77 14.81
C THR A 13 -28.72 16.24 14.60
N GLY A 14 -28.01 16.53 13.51
CA GLY A 14 -27.58 17.87 13.11
C GLY A 14 -26.11 17.99 12.73
N ARG A 15 -25.32 16.91 12.86
CA ARG A 15 -23.92 16.89 12.43
C ARG A 15 -23.79 16.39 11.00
N ASP A 16 -22.89 17.03 10.27
CA ASP A 16 -22.56 16.68 8.89
C ASP A 16 -21.92 15.28 8.81
N LEU A 17 -22.30 14.50 7.78
CA LEU A 17 -21.77 13.15 7.54
C LEU A 17 -20.23 13.13 7.51
N SER A 18 -19.62 14.16 6.92
CA SER A 18 -18.15 14.30 6.85
C SER A 18 -17.48 14.47 8.21
N GLU A 19 -18.12 15.14 9.15
CA GLU A 19 -17.59 15.28 10.50
C GLU A 19 -17.74 13.97 11.27
N LEU A 20 -18.88 13.31 11.15
CA LEU A 20 -19.14 12.02 11.78
C LEU A 20 -18.14 10.96 11.31
N ILE A 21 -17.91 10.85 9.99
CA ILE A 21 -16.90 9.93 9.44
C ILE A 21 -15.51 10.25 10.00
N LYS A 22 -15.12 11.54 10.01
CA LYS A 22 -13.81 11.95 10.55
C LYS A 22 -13.64 11.54 12.01
N ASP A 23 -14.68 11.69 12.82
CA ASP A 23 -14.63 11.35 14.24
C ASP A 23 -14.52 9.84 14.47
N VAL A 24 -15.40 9.04 13.85
CA VAL A 24 -15.41 7.58 14.04
C VAL A 24 -14.18 6.89 13.48
N THR A 25 -13.52 7.49 12.48
CA THR A 25 -12.31 6.92 11.87
C THR A 25 -11.01 7.39 12.50
N LYS A 26 -11.04 8.29 13.49
CA LYS A 26 -9.84 8.89 14.09
C LYS A 26 -8.83 7.86 14.61
N ASP A 27 -9.31 6.85 15.33
CA ASP A 27 -8.46 5.81 15.92
C ASP A 27 -7.89 4.88 14.85
N SER A 28 -8.71 4.48 13.87
CA SER A 28 -8.26 3.65 12.75
C SER A 28 -7.30 4.41 11.82
N HIS A 29 -7.46 5.71 11.62
CA HIS A 29 -6.50 6.56 10.92
C HIS A 29 -5.14 6.54 11.62
N THR A 30 -5.14 6.77 12.94
CA THR A 30 -3.92 6.72 13.75
C THR A 30 -3.23 5.36 13.64
N ARG A 31 -3.98 4.25 13.70
CA ARG A 31 -3.40 2.91 13.50
C ARG A 31 -2.84 2.71 12.09
N ALA A 32 -3.54 3.18 11.06
CA ALA A 32 -3.07 3.07 9.68
C ALA A 32 -1.71 3.77 9.48
N GLU A 33 -1.55 4.97 10.04
CA GLU A 33 -0.28 5.72 9.98
C GLU A 33 0.87 5.05 10.75
N ASN A 34 0.57 4.17 11.70
CA ASN A 34 1.55 3.43 12.50
C ASN A 34 1.79 2.00 12.01
N THR A 35 1.25 1.61 10.85
CA THR A 35 1.63 0.34 10.19
C THR A 35 3.09 0.38 9.75
N GLU A 36 3.76 -0.77 9.73
CA GLU A 36 5.20 -0.84 9.41
C GLU A 36 5.52 -0.23 8.04
N LEU A 37 4.67 -0.47 7.03
CA LEU A 37 4.83 0.13 5.71
C LEU A 37 4.78 1.67 5.77
N MET A 38 3.82 2.24 6.52
CA MET A 38 3.70 3.69 6.66
C MET A 38 4.84 4.29 7.50
N LEU A 39 5.29 3.61 8.55
CA LEU A 39 6.49 3.99 9.29
C LEU A 39 7.73 3.98 8.37
N CYS A 40 7.81 3.05 7.42
CA CYS A 40 8.87 3.04 6.42
C CYS A 40 8.85 4.28 5.52
N PHE A 41 7.66 4.68 5.05
CA PHE A 41 7.51 5.95 4.33
C PHE A 41 7.94 7.13 5.21
N GLN A 42 7.43 7.26 6.43
CA GLN A 42 7.76 8.39 7.31
C GLN A 42 9.27 8.52 7.59
N LYS A 43 9.99 7.39 7.65
CA LYS A 43 11.45 7.33 7.82
C LYS A 43 12.23 7.46 6.51
N ALA A 44 11.54 7.64 5.38
CA ALA A 44 12.10 7.65 4.03
C ALA A 44 12.98 6.43 3.71
N ASN A 45 12.60 5.25 4.21
CA ASN A 45 13.32 3.99 4.00
C ASN A 45 12.48 2.94 3.25
N VAL A 46 11.40 3.35 2.57
CA VAL A 46 10.60 2.44 1.76
C VAL A 46 11.44 1.85 0.62
N SER A 47 11.46 0.52 0.53
CA SER A 47 12.18 -0.20 -0.51
C SER A 47 11.40 -0.22 -1.83
N LEU A 48 12.10 -0.45 -2.95
CA LEU A 48 11.47 -0.61 -4.25
C LEU A 48 10.46 -1.76 -4.27
N THR A 49 10.76 -2.88 -3.63
CA THR A 49 9.84 -4.02 -3.53
C THR A 49 8.57 -3.67 -2.79
N GLN A 50 8.67 -3.02 -1.62
CA GLN A 50 7.51 -2.54 -0.86
C GLN A 50 6.66 -1.58 -1.71
N TYR A 51 7.30 -0.65 -2.40
CA TYR A 51 6.59 0.33 -3.22
C TYR A 51 5.85 -0.32 -4.40
N LYS A 52 6.51 -1.24 -5.11
CA LYS A 52 5.90 -1.96 -6.24
C LYS A 52 4.71 -2.83 -5.80
N LEU A 53 4.84 -3.54 -4.68
CA LEU A 53 3.73 -4.34 -4.12
C LEU A 53 2.55 -3.47 -3.66
N LEU A 54 2.85 -2.29 -3.10
CA LEU A 54 1.82 -1.28 -2.78
C LEU A 54 1.09 -0.85 -4.05
N LEU A 55 1.81 -0.45 -5.12
CA LEU A 55 1.21 -0.04 -6.39
C LEU A 55 0.31 -1.14 -7.00
N CYS A 56 0.76 -2.40 -6.98
CA CYS A 56 -0.04 -3.54 -7.42
C CYS A 56 -1.36 -3.65 -6.65
N SER A 57 -1.31 -3.46 -5.33
CA SER A 57 -2.50 -3.53 -4.48
C SER A 57 -3.43 -2.34 -4.67
N LEU A 58 -2.87 -1.13 -4.78
CA LEU A 58 -3.64 0.07 -5.09
C LEU A 58 -4.33 -0.08 -6.45
N TYR A 59 -3.63 -0.53 -7.50
CA TYR A 59 -4.22 -0.78 -8.81
C TYR A 59 -5.48 -1.64 -8.72
N LYS A 60 -5.44 -2.76 -7.99
CA LYS A 60 -6.61 -3.63 -7.83
C LYS A 60 -7.72 -3.02 -6.97
N ILE A 61 -7.38 -2.25 -5.94
CA ILE A 61 -8.37 -1.56 -5.10
C ILE A 61 -9.09 -0.46 -5.88
N TYR A 62 -8.36 0.39 -6.60
CA TYR A 62 -8.96 1.45 -7.42
C TYR A 62 -9.69 0.89 -8.63
N GLU A 63 -9.21 -0.18 -9.25
CA GLU A 63 -9.96 -0.91 -10.29
C GLU A 63 -11.35 -1.32 -9.76
N ALA A 64 -11.42 -1.91 -8.57
CA ALA A 64 -12.71 -2.31 -7.97
C ALA A 64 -13.56 -1.14 -7.49
N LEU A 65 -12.94 -0.09 -6.91
CA LEU A 65 -13.65 1.10 -6.43
C LEU A 65 -14.24 1.90 -7.59
N GLU A 66 -13.45 2.18 -8.62
CA GLU A 66 -13.85 2.96 -9.78
C GLU A 66 -14.89 2.19 -10.62
N GLU A 67 -14.74 0.87 -10.80
CA GLU A 67 -15.78 0.01 -11.40
C GLU A 67 -17.13 0.13 -10.66
N ALA A 68 -17.10 0.13 -9.32
CA ALA A 68 -18.29 0.24 -8.50
C ALA A 68 -18.90 1.66 -8.52
N LEU A 69 -18.06 2.70 -8.53
CA LEU A 69 -18.52 4.09 -8.66
C LEU A 69 -19.13 4.36 -10.03
N ASP A 70 -18.51 3.90 -11.11
CA ASP A 70 -19.01 4.06 -12.48
C ASP A 70 -20.38 3.40 -12.65
N ARG A 71 -20.52 2.14 -12.17
CA ARG A 71 -21.78 1.40 -12.19
C ARG A 71 -22.91 2.13 -11.46
N ASN A 72 -22.58 2.86 -10.39
CA ASN A 72 -23.54 3.54 -9.53
C ASN A 72 -23.52 5.06 -9.70
N SER A 73 -22.96 5.58 -10.80
CA SER A 73 -22.77 7.02 -11.02
C SER A 73 -24.06 7.84 -10.96
N ASN A 74 -25.22 7.23 -11.26
CA ASN A 74 -26.54 7.86 -11.16
C ASN A 74 -27.28 7.56 -9.85
N HIS A 75 -26.73 6.73 -8.96
CA HIS A 75 -27.36 6.42 -7.68
C HIS A 75 -27.36 7.67 -6.77
N PRO A 76 -28.47 8.02 -6.08
CA PRO A 76 -28.53 9.24 -5.26
C PRO A 76 -27.45 9.33 -4.19
N GLY A 77 -27.03 8.19 -3.63
CA GLY A 77 -25.93 8.10 -2.67
C GLY A 77 -24.53 8.28 -3.25
N VAL A 78 -24.35 8.18 -4.57
CA VAL A 78 -23.02 8.17 -5.22
C VAL A 78 -22.84 9.37 -6.14
N ALA A 79 -23.88 9.76 -6.87
CA ALA A 79 -23.84 10.86 -7.83
C ALA A 79 -23.23 12.16 -7.27
N PRO A 80 -23.51 12.59 -6.02
CA PRO A 80 -22.92 13.82 -5.47
C PRO A 80 -21.39 13.77 -5.33
N ILE A 81 -20.80 12.59 -5.14
CA ILE A 81 -19.35 12.39 -4.92
C ILE A 81 -18.62 11.86 -6.16
N TYR A 82 -19.30 11.73 -7.29
CA TYR A 82 -18.73 11.14 -8.50
C TYR A 82 -17.91 12.15 -9.32
N PHE A 83 -16.60 12.18 -9.10
CA PHE A 83 -15.63 13.10 -9.73
C PHE A 83 -14.53 12.34 -10.50
N PRO A 84 -14.86 11.60 -11.58
CA PRO A 84 -13.88 10.76 -12.27
C PRO A 84 -12.75 11.57 -12.93
N ALA A 85 -13.04 12.75 -13.49
CA ALA A 85 -12.04 13.58 -14.16
C ALA A 85 -10.95 14.08 -13.20
N GLU A 86 -11.32 14.34 -11.94
CA GLU A 86 -10.44 14.89 -10.92
C GLU A 86 -9.76 13.80 -10.09
N LEU A 87 -10.49 12.72 -9.77
CA LEU A 87 -10.09 11.74 -8.76
C LEU A 87 -9.69 10.36 -9.29
N ALA A 88 -10.07 9.96 -10.51
CA ALA A 88 -9.75 8.60 -10.99
C ALA A 88 -8.23 8.35 -10.98
N ARG A 89 -7.81 7.20 -10.44
CA ARG A 89 -6.42 6.79 -10.23
C ARG A 89 -6.02 5.63 -11.12
N LEU A 90 -6.96 4.91 -11.73
CA LEU A 90 -6.64 3.71 -12.49
C LEU A 90 -5.58 3.97 -13.55
N LYS A 91 -5.75 5.02 -14.37
CA LYS A 91 -4.81 5.34 -15.44
C LYS A 91 -3.42 5.73 -14.93
N THR A 92 -3.34 6.45 -13.81
CA THR A 92 -2.05 6.85 -13.24
C THR A 92 -1.33 5.65 -12.61
N LEU A 93 -2.06 4.72 -11.99
CA LEU A 93 -1.52 3.45 -11.49
C LEU A 93 -1.03 2.54 -12.62
N GLU A 94 -1.73 2.48 -13.76
CA GLU A 94 -1.26 1.74 -14.94
C GLU A 94 0.09 2.28 -15.44
N ASN A 95 0.23 3.61 -15.53
CA ASN A 95 1.47 4.24 -15.96
C ASN A 95 2.63 3.93 -15.00
N ASP A 96 2.38 3.97 -13.69
CA ASP A 96 3.41 3.66 -12.69
C ASP A 96 3.80 2.18 -12.72
N LEU A 97 2.83 1.27 -12.91
CA LEU A 97 3.11 -0.16 -13.05
C LEU A 97 3.89 -0.45 -14.33
N GLU A 98 3.55 0.16 -15.46
CA GLU A 98 4.30 0.02 -16.71
C GLU A 98 5.74 0.53 -16.56
N PHE A 99 5.95 1.64 -15.84
CA PHE A 99 7.30 2.15 -15.53
C PHE A 99 8.15 1.12 -14.76
N PHE A 100 7.60 0.49 -13.72
CA PHE A 100 8.38 -0.44 -12.87
C PHE A 100 8.47 -1.89 -13.36
N TYR A 101 7.55 -2.32 -14.24
CA TYR A 101 7.43 -3.71 -14.65
C TYR A 101 7.51 -3.92 -16.18
N GLY A 102 7.50 -2.84 -16.96
CA GLY A 102 7.47 -2.87 -18.43
C GLY A 102 6.07 -3.12 -19.00
N LYS A 103 5.97 -3.29 -20.32
CA LYS A 103 4.70 -3.45 -21.04
C LYS A 103 3.84 -4.63 -20.55
N ASP A 104 4.50 -5.69 -20.09
CA ASP A 104 3.84 -6.91 -19.59
C ASP A 104 3.51 -6.82 -18.09
N TRP A 105 3.40 -5.60 -17.53
CA TRP A 105 3.17 -5.41 -16.09
C TRP A 105 1.93 -6.14 -15.57
N ARG A 106 0.88 -6.28 -16.40
CA ARG A 106 -0.37 -6.95 -16.03
C ARG A 106 -0.16 -8.40 -15.58
N GLU A 107 0.78 -9.10 -16.21
CA GLU A 107 1.13 -10.49 -15.88
C GLU A 107 1.95 -10.60 -14.58
N LYS A 108 2.53 -9.47 -14.13
CA LYS A 108 3.42 -9.39 -12.97
C LYS A 108 2.73 -8.84 -11.72
N VAL A 109 1.43 -8.49 -11.82
CA VAL A 109 0.65 -7.99 -10.69
C VAL A 109 0.41 -9.13 -9.69
N VAL A 110 1.10 -9.05 -8.55
CA VAL A 110 0.88 -9.94 -7.41
C VAL A 110 0.35 -9.10 -6.25
N VAL A 111 -0.72 -9.58 -5.61
CA VAL A 111 -1.37 -8.90 -4.49
C VAL A 111 -1.68 -9.87 -3.36
N PRO A 112 -1.65 -9.42 -2.08
CA PRO A 112 -1.99 -10.26 -0.95
C PRO A 112 -3.49 -10.60 -0.93
N THR A 113 -3.84 -11.60 -0.11
CA THR A 113 -5.24 -11.98 0.13
C THR A 113 -6.06 -10.82 0.67
N ALA A 114 -5.48 -9.95 1.53
CA ALA A 114 -6.15 -8.73 2.00
C ALA A 114 -6.64 -7.82 0.87
N THR A 115 -5.84 -7.63 -0.18
CA THR A 115 -6.24 -6.82 -1.35
C THR A 115 -7.44 -7.44 -2.04
N LYS A 116 -7.46 -8.77 -2.21
CA LYS A 116 -8.61 -9.47 -2.81
C LYS A 116 -9.87 -9.32 -1.96
N ARG A 117 -9.75 -9.42 -0.62
CA ARG A 117 -10.89 -9.18 0.31
C ARG A 117 -11.42 -7.76 0.19
N TYR A 118 -10.54 -6.77 0.10
CA TYR A 118 -10.94 -5.38 -0.11
C TYR A 118 -11.71 -5.24 -1.43
N CYS A 119 -11.14 -5.70 -2.54
CA CYS A 119 -11.79 -5.64 -3.85
C CYS A 119 -13.17 -6.34 -3.85
N HIS A 120 -13.29 -7.47 -3.16
CA HIS A 120 -14.56 -8.17 -3.01
C HIS A 120 -15.59 -7.32 -2.25
N ARG A 121 -15.21 -6.71 -1.12
CA ARG A 121 -16.11 -5.85 -0.35
C ARG A 121 -16.61 -4.66 -1.16
N LEU A 122 -15.73 -4.00 -1.92
CA LEU A 122 -16.10 -2.88 -2.80
C LEU A 122 -17.16 -3.28 -3.84
N ARG A 123 -16.94 -4.42 -4.50
CA ARG A 123 -17.91 -4.94 -5.49
C ARG A 123 -19.21 -5.39 -4.85
N GLN A 124 -19.15 -5.97 -3.65
CA GLN A 124 -20.33 -6.37 -2.89
C GLN A 124 -21.19 -5.16 -2.53
N ILE A 125 -20.64 -4.14 -1.87
CA ILE A 125 -21.42 -2.94 -1.50
C ILE A 125 -21.89 -2.18 -2.73
N GLY A 126 -21.08 -2.11 -3.80
CA GLY A 126 -21.51 -1.51 -5.06
C GLY A 126 -22.68 -2.23 -5.74
N LYS A 127 -23.03 -3.45 -5.32
CA LYS A 127 -24.22 -4.16 -5.78
C LYS A 127 -25.37 -4.09 -4.79
N GLU A 128 -25.07 -4.21 -3.50
CA GLU A 128 -26.08 -4.42 -2.45
C GLU A 128 -26.48 -3.13 -1.74
N ASN A 129 -25.53 -2.21 -1.51
CA ASN A 129 -25.71 -0.98 -0.73
C ASN A 129 -24.83 0.16 -1.32
N PRO A 130 -25.14 0.69 -2.51
CA PRO A 130 -24.24 1.60 -3.23
C PRO A 130 -23.88 2.88 -2.47
N GLU A 131 -24.75 3.37 -1.60
CA GLU A 131 -24.48 4.52 -0.73
C GLU A 131 -23.28 4.31 0.21
N PHE A 132 -22.91 3.06 0.53
CA PHE A 132 -21.72 2.77 1.33
C PHE A 132 -20.41 3.00 0.56
N LEU A 133 -20.45 3.17 -0.77
CA LEU A 133 -19.27 3.55 -1.55
C LEU A 133 -18.70 4.91 -1.10
N ILE A 134 -19.53 5.79 -0.52
CA ILE A 134 -19.09 7.06 0.07
C ILE A 134 -17.96 6.83 1.09
N ALA A 135 -18.11 5.82 1.95
CA ALA A 135 -17.15 5.53 3.02
C ALA A 135 -15.75 5.19 2.46
N HIS A 136 -15.72 4.40 1.39
CA HIS A 136 -14.48 3.99 0.73
C HIS A 136 -13.87 5.10 -0.11
N ALA A 137 -14.69 5.80 -0.89
CA ALA A 137 -14.24 6.94 -1.70
C ALA A 137 -13.69 8.06 -0.81
N TYR A 138 -14.36 8.36 0.32
CA TYR A 138 -13.85 9.27 1.35
C TYR A 138 -12.48 8.82 1.88
N THR A 139 -12.39 7.57 2.38
CA THR A 139 -11.16 7.05 3.00
C THR A 139 -9.97 7.08 2.05
N ARG A 140 -10.20 6.76 0.76
CA ARG A 140 -9.15 6.74 -0.26
C ARG A 140 -8.82 8.14 -0.78
N TYR A 141 -9.74 8.79 -1.48
CA TYR A 141 -9.45 10.02 -2.21
C TYR A 141 -9.03 11.19 -1.31
N LEU A 142 -9.67 11.36 -0.14
CA LEU A 142 -9.29 12.46 0.77
C LEU A 142 -7.99 12.16 1.49
N GLY A 143 -7.65 10.89 1.71
CA GLY A 143 -6.33 10.46 2.14
C GLY A 143 -5.26 10.84 1.11
N ASP A 144 -5.48 10.50 -0.15
CA ASP A 144 -4.55 10.80 -1.25
C ASP A 144 -4.34 12.32 -1.44
N LEU A 145 -5.41 13.11 -1.36
CA LEU A 145 -5.37 14.58 -1.44
C LEU A 145 -4.84 15.27 -0.17
N SER A 146 -4.54 14.51 0.89
CA SER A 146 -3.98 15.05 2.13
C SER A 146 -2.52 14.65 2.30
N GLY A 147 -2.25 13.34 2.40
CA GLY A 147 -0.90 12.81 2.62
C GLY A 147 -0.18 12.44 1.33
N GLY A 148 -0.89 12.20 0.22
CA GLY A 148 -0.32 11.63 -1.01
C GLY A 148 0.81 12.46 -1.60
N GLN A 149 0.73 13.80 -1.59
CA GLN A 149 1.80 14.68 -2.07
C GLN A 149 3.09 14.56 -1.24
N VAL A 150 2.96 14.32 0.06
CA VAL A 150 4.11 14.10 0.95
C VAL A 150 4.69 12.72 0.71
N LEU A 151 3.83 11.69 0.64
CA LEU A 151 4.23 10.31 0.37
C LEU A 151 4.92 10.15 -0.99
N GLY A 152 4.45 10.84 -2.03
CA GLY A 152 5.08 10.84 -3.35
C GLY A 152 6.50 11.42 -3.33
N ARG A 153 6.73 12.53 -2.62
CA ARG A 153 8.08 13.11 -2.45
C ARG A 153 9.00 12.20 -1.65
N ILE A 154 8.47 11.55 -0.62
CA ILE A 154 9.19 10.55 0.17
C ILE A 154 9.59 9.38 -0.72
N ALA A 155 8.65 8.81 -1.48
CA ALA A 155 8.91 7.71 -2.40
C ALA A 155 9.99 8.08 -3.42
N GLN A 156 9.89 9.26 -4.02
CA GLN A 156 10.89 9.77 -4.96
C GLN A 156 12.29 9.74 -4.35
N LYS A 157 12.43 10.28 -3.13
CA LYS A 157 13.70 10.35 -2.42
C LYS A 157 14.21 8.96 -2.03
N SER A 158 13.38 8.12 -1.43
CA SER A 158 13.76 6.78 -0.96
C SER A 158 14.20 5.86 -2.09
N LEU A 159 13.59 6.00 -3.27
CA LEU A 159 13.86 5.16 -4.44
C LEU A 159 14.92 5.75 -5.38
N GLY A 160 15.40 6.97 -5.11
CA GLY A 160 16.38 7.65 -5.96
C GLY A 160 15.87 7.96 -7.37
N LEU A 161 14.56 8.21 -7.52
CA LEU A 161 13.94 8.52 -8.82
C LEU A 161 14.37 9.91 -9.28
N LYS A 162 14.88 9.99 -10.53
CA LYS A 162 15.38 11.24 -11.12
C LYS A 162 14.28 12.09 -11.76
N SER A 163 13.16 11.48 -12.13
CA SER A 163 11.98 12.11 -12.71
C SER A 163 10.75 11.87 -11.82
N SER A 164 9.59 12.35 -12.25
CA SER A 164 8.29 12.05 -11.65
C SER A 164 7.67 10.75 -12.17
N GLU A 165 8.35 10.02 -13.07
CA GLU A 165 7.87 8.74 -13.57
C GLU A 165 7.85 7.69 -12.45
N GLY A 166 6.81 6.85 -12.44
CA GLY A 166 6.57 5.92 -11.34
C GLY A 166 5.93 6.56 -10.11
N LEU A 167 5.52 7.82 -10.16
CA LEU A 167 4.84 8.55 -9.07
C LEU A 167 3.52 9.20 -9.51
N SER A 168 3.00 8.83 -10.67
CA SER A 168 1.81 9.41 -11.31
C SER A 168 0.57 9.29 -10.43
N PHE A 169 0.46 8.21 -9.63
CA PHE A 169 -0.63 8.01 -8.67
C PHE A 169 -0.84 9.22 -7.75
N PHE A 170 0.26 9.83 -7.31
CA PHE A 170 0.23 10.97 -6.39
C PHE A 170 -0.10 12.29 -7.07
N VAL A 171 -0.23 12.34 -8.40
CA VAL A 171 -0.50 13.58 -9.15
C VAL A 171 -1.98 13.69 -9.50
N PHE A 172 -2.59 14.84 -9.21
CA PHE A 172 -4.00 15.12 -9.47
C PHE A 172 -4.14 16.31 -10.44
N PRO A 173 -3.94 16.09 -11.76
CA PRO A 173 -3.93 17.18 -12.72
C PRO A 173 -5.28 17.90 -12.84
N GLY A 174 -6.39 17.20 -12.56
CA GLY A 174 -7.74 17.78 -12.51
C GLY A 174 -8.05 18.56 -11.23
N VAL A 175 -7.13 18.61 -10.25
CA VAL A 175 -7.34 19.27 -8.95
C VAL A 175 -6.36 20.43 -8.79
N THR A 176 -6.81 21.66 -9.05
CA THR A 176 -5.97 22.87 -8.91
C THR A 176 -5.59 23.18 -7.46
N SER A 177 -6.50 22.94 -6.53
CA SER A 177 -6.26 23.15 -5.09
C SER A 177 -6.80 21.96 -4.29
N PRO A 178 -5.92 21.10 -3.75
CA PRO A 178 -6.35 19.96 -2.94
C PRO A 178 -7.20 20.36 -1.73
N ASN A 179 -6.92 21.52 -1.12
CA ASN A 179 -7.68 21.99 0.04
C ASN A 179 -9.11 22.41 -0.34
N LEU A 180 -9.27 23.20 -1.40
CA LEU A 180 -10.59 23.61 -1.88
C LEU A 180 -11.39 22.40 -2.39
N PHE A 181 -10.74 21.47 -3.09
CA PHE A 181 -11.40 20.28 -3.58
C PHE A 181 -11.86 19.36 -2.45
N LYS A 182 -11.07 19.19 -1.38
CA LYS A 182 -11.52 18.45 -0.18
C LYS A 182 -12.70 19.12 0.54
N GLN A 183 -12.78 20.45 0.52
CA GLN A 183 -13.94 21.16 1.07
C GLN A 183 -15.19 20.94 0.20
N LEU A 184 -15.05 21.07 -1.12
CA LEU A 184 -16.11 20.74 -2.08
C LEU A 184 -16.60 19.30 -1.89
N TYR A 185 -15.69 18.33 -1.84
CA TYR A 185 -16.03 16.92 -1.70
C TYR A 185 -16.80 16.65 -0.41
N ARG A 186 -16.38 17.24 0.72
CA ARG A 186 -17.12 17.11 2.00
C ARG A 186 -18.50 17.73 1.91
N SER A 187 -18.64 18.91 1.32
CA SER A 187 -19.95 19.55 1.11
C SER A 187 -20.88 18.68 0.27
N ARG A 188 -20.36 18.07 -0.80
CA ARG A 188 -21.12 17.15 -1.65
C ARG A 188 -21.54 15.88 -0.91
N MET A 189 -20.65 15.33 -0.10
CA MET A 189 -20.97 14.19 0.75
C MET A 189 -22.05 14.51 1.79
N ASN A 190 -22.01 15.72 2.37
CA ASN A 190 -23.03 16.17 3.34
C ASN A 190 -24.41 16.38 2.68
N SER A 191 -24.47 16.59 1.36
CA SER A 191 -25.75 16.71 0.62
C SER A 191 -26.43 15.37 0.31
N VAL A 192 -25.80 14.23 0.62
CA VAL A 192 -26.41 12.92 0.41
C VAL A 192 -27.48 12.69 1.48
N GLU A 193 -28.72 12.48 1.03
CA GLU A 193 -29.84 12.13 1.89
C GLU A 193 -29.76 10.64 2.27
N LEU A 194 -29.63 10.35 3.56
CA LEU A 194 -29.59 9.00 4.13
C LEU A 194 -30.62 8.87 5.25
N THR A 195 -31.20 7.68 5.40
CA THR A 195 -31.91 7.33 6.64
C THR A 195 -30.90 7.23 7.79
N GLU A 196 -31.38 7.21 9.04
CA GLU A 196 -30.49 7.02 10.19
C GLU A 196 -29.78 5.66 10.14
N GLU A 197 -30.45 4.60 9.68
CA GLU A 197 -29.83 3.29 9.44
C GLU A 197 -28.75 3.37 8.36
N GLY A 198 -29.02 4.04 7.23
CA GLY A 198 -28.06 4.24 6.16
C GLY A 198 -26.83 5.03 6.60
N LYS A 199 -27.04 6.10 7.38
CA LYS A 199 -25.97 6.90 7.98
C LYS A 199 -25.10 6.06 8.90
N ASN A 200 -25.70 5.30 9.82
CA ASN A 200 -24.94 4.40 10.71
C ASN A 200 -24.16 3.34 9.92
N GLY A 201 -24.76 2.77 8.87
CA GLY A 201 -24.09 1.83 7.98
C GLY A 201 -22.87 2.43 7.27
N VAL A 202 -22.96 3.69 6.80
CA VAL A 202 -21.81 4.41 6.21
C VAL A 202 -20.69 4.63 7.25
N LEU A 203 -21.04 4.98 8.49
CA LEU A 203 -20.04 5.18 9.55
C LEU A 203 -19.29 3.88 9.90
N GLU A 204 -20.01 2.78 10.03
CA GLU A 204 -19.42 1.45 10.24
C GLU A 204 -18.54 1.03 9.06
N GLU A 205 -18.99 1.31 7.83
CA GLU A 205 -18.22 0.99 6.63
C GLU A 205 -16.97 1.85 6.51
N ALA A 206 -16.98 3.10 6.98
CA ALA A 206 -15.80 3.96 6.98
C ALA A 206 -14.71 3.39 7.89
N VAL A 207 -15.07 2.91 9.08
CA VAL A 207 -14.14 2.19 9.96
C VAL A 207 -13.62 0.93 9.28
N ARG A 208 -14.50 0.15 8.64
CA ARG A 208 -14.12 -1.05 7.88
C ARG A 208 -13.15 -0.73 6.74
N ALA A 209 -13.34 0.38 6.04
CA ALA A 209 -12.45 0.81 4.97
C ALA A 209 -11.02 1.06 5.48
N PHE A 210 -10.86 1.65 6.67
CA PHE A 210 -9.55 1.77 7.30
C PHE A 210 -8.98 0.40 7.72
N GLU A 211 -9.78 -0.49 8.33
CA GLU A 211 -9.31 -1.84 8.69
C GLU A 211 -8.82 -2.63 7.47
N LEU A 212 -9.53 -2.53 6.35
CA LEU A 212 -9.13 -3.18 5.10
C LEU A 212 -7.81 -2.62 4.57
N ASN A 213 -7.57 -1.31 4.68
CA ASN A 213 -6.29 -0.70 4.33
C ASN A 213 -5.15 -1.20 5.25
N ILE A 214 -5.38 -1.24 6.56
CA ILE A 214 -4.41 -1.73 7.55
C ILE A 214 -4.03 -3.18 7.23
N GLN A 215 -5.02 -4.05 7.00
CA GLN A 215 -4.77 -5.45 6.64
C GLN A 215 -3.98 -5.60 5.35
N VAL A 216 -4.22 -4.73 4.35
CA VAL A 216 -3.43 -4.71 3.12
C VAL A 216 -1.97 -4.36 3.44
N PHE A 217 -1.72 -3.32 4.22
CA PHE A 217 -0.35 -2.93 4.59
C PHE A 217 0.38 -4.03 5.38
N ASP A 218 -0.30 -4.68 6.32
CA ASP A 218 0.27 -5.76 7.11
C ASP A 218 0.61 -6.99 6.25
N ASP A 219 -0.28 -7.39 5.34
CA ASP A 219 -0.03 -8.54 4.47
C ASP A 219 1.06 -8.24 3.42
N LEU A 220 1.15 -7.00 2.93
CA LEU A 220 2.27 -6.56 2.07
C LEU A 220 3.61 -6.71 2.79
N GLN A 221 3.67 -6.31 4.07
CA GLN A 221 4.88 -6.44 4.86
C GLN A 221 5.28 -7.92 5.05
N LYS A 222 4.31 -8.81 5.26
CA LYS A 222 4.57 -10.26 5.35
C LYS A 222 5.12 -10.82 4.04
N MET A 223 4.61 -10.38 2.89
CA MET A 223 5.13 -10.79 1.57
C MET A 223 6.60 -10.39 1.40
N VAL A 224 6.95 -9.15 1.74
CA VAL A 224 8.34 -8.64 1.65
C VAL A 224 9.29 -9.44 2.54
N VAL A 225 8.89 -9.72 3.79
CA VAL A 225 9.70 -10.54 4.71
C VAL A 225 9.91 -11.94 4.15
N SER A 226 8.85 -12.56 3.61
CA SER A 226 8.91 -13.91 3.04
C SER A 226 9.86 -13.98 1.83
N GLU A 227 9.80 -13.01 0.92
CA GLU A 227 10.70 -12.91 -0.23
C GLU A 227 12.17 -12.74 0.20
N ASN A 228 12.43 -11.86 1.17
CA ASN A 228 13.77 -11.62 1.69
C ASN A 228 14.35 -12.87 2.37
N THR A 229 13.54 -13.60 3.16
CA THR A 229 13.97 -14.86 3.79
C THR A 229 14.27 -15.93 2.76
N GLN A 230 13.45 -16.07 1.72
CA GLN A 230 13.70 -17.03 0.63
C GLN A 230 14.99 -16.70 -0.13
N GLN A 231 15.23 -15.43 -0.47
CA GLN A 231 16.47 -15.00 -1.12
C GLN A 231 17.71 -15.24 -0.24
N LYS A 232 17.61 -15.00 1.07
CA LYS A 232 18.72 -15.26 2.00
C LYS A 232 19.02 -16.76 2.08
N ASN A 233 17.99 -17.59 2.17
CA ASN A 233 18.13 -19.06 2.24
C ASN A 233 18.67 -19.63 0.92
N SER A 234 18.23 -19.12 -0.24
CA SER A 234 18.77 -19.54 -1.55
C SER A 234 20.22 -19.11 -1.75
N THR A 235 20.60 -17.93 -1.24
CA THR A 235 21.98 -17.46 -1.29
C THR A 235 22.87 -18.32 -0.38
N LEU A 236 22.43 -18.59 0.84
CA LEU A 236 23.16 -19.44 1.79
C LEU A 236 23.35 -20.86 1.25
N SER A 237 22.29 -21.47 0.72
CA SER A 237 22.38 -22.81 0.11
C SER A 237 23.28 -22.84 -1.13
N SER A 238 23.32 -21.77 -1.93
CA SER A 238 24.25 -21.66 -3.06
C SER A 238 25.72 -21.54 -2.62
N LEU A 239 25.98 -20.87 -1.49
CA LEU A 239 27.32 -20.72 -0.91
C LEU A 239 27.80 -22.04 -0.29
N GLU A 240 26.93 -22.73 0.44
CA GLU A 240 27.19 -24.07 0.99
C GLU A 240 27.47 -25.07 -0.14
N ASN A 241 26.66 -25.07 -1.20
CA ASN A 241 26.90 -25.91 -2.38
C ASN A 241 28.25 -25.61 -3.05
N ARG A 242 28.64 -24.33 -3.20
CA ARG A 242 29.97 -23.99 -3.74
C ARG A 242 31.08 -24.49 -2.83
N GLN A 243 31.00 -24.27 -1.52
CA GLN A 243 32.01 -24.76 -0.58
C GLN A 243 32.13 -26.29 -0.63
N GLN A 244 31.02 -27.01 -0.76
CA GLN A 244 31.02 -28.47 -0.86
C GLN A 244 31.64 -28.95 -2.18
N ILE A 245 31.37 -28.27 -3.30
CA ILE A 245 32.01 -28.54 -4.59
C ILE A 245 33.51 -28.27 -4.51
N TYR A 246 33.94 -27.14 -3.95
CA TYR A 246 35.36 -26.84 -3.72
C TYR A 246 36.04 -27.87 -2.82
N ALA A 247 35.41 -28.25 -1.70
CA ALA A 247 35.94 -29.26 -0.78
C ALA A 247 36.04 -30.64 -1.45
N SER A 248 35.09 -30.99 -2.32
CA SER A 248 35.13 -32.21 -3.13
C SER A 248 36.27 -32.19 -4.16
N MET A 249 36.42 -31.11 -4.92
CA MET A 249 37.50 -30.95 -5.91
C MET A 249 38.90 -30.98 -5.29
N VAL A 250 39.07 -30.33 -4.12
CA VAL A 250 40.31 -30.41 -3.34
C VAL A 250 40.53 -31.85 -2.84
N LYS A 251 39.48 -32.59 -2.49
CA LYS A 251 39.62 -34.00 -2.12
C LYS A 251 39.95 -34.92 -3.31
N THR A 252 39.49 -34.65 -4.52
CA THR A 252 39.69 -35.57 -5.64
C THR A 252 40.94 -35.29 -6.48
N SER A 253 41.55 -34.10 -6.37
CA SER A 253 42.72 -33.71 -7.16
C SER A 253 44.01 -33.62 -6.33
N PRO A 254 45.00 -34.51 -6.55
CA PRO A 254 46.30 -34.45 -5.88
C PRO A 254 47.07 -33.14 -6.18
N LEU A 255 46.94 -32.62 -7.40
CA LEU A 255 47.56 -31.37 -7.85
C LEU A 255 47.01 -30.15 -7.10
N LEU A 256 45.69 -30.07 -6.90
CA LEU A 256 45.06 -28.95 -6.19
C LEU A 256 45.44 -28.94 -4.69
N ARG A 257 45.59 -30.13 -4.07
CA ARG A 257 46.07 -30.28 -2.69
C ARG A 257 47.51 -29.78 -2.54
N MET A 258 48.37 -30.10 -3.51
CA MET A 258 49.78 -29.69 -3.50
C MET A 258 49.93 -28.17 -3.64
N VAL A 259 49.14 -27.54 -4.52
CA VAL A 259 49.13 -26.08 -4.70
C VAL A 259 48.63 -25.36 -3.45
N LEU A 260 47.55 -25.83 -2.81
CA LEU A 260 47.03 -25.23 -1.58
C LEU A 260 48.03 -25.36 -0.40
N GLY A 261 48.74 -26.49 -0.30
CA GLY A 261 49.79 -26.71 0.70
C GLY A 261 50.98 -25.76 0.55
N LEU A 262 51.38 -25.43 -0.69
CA LEU A 262 52.44 -24.45 -0.98
C LEU A 262 52.04 -23.03 -0.53
N PHE A 263 50.78 -22.62 -0.71
CA PHE A 263 50.29 -21.31 -0.25
C PHE A 263 50.24 -21.19 1.28
N VAL A 264 49.82 -22.24 1.98
CA VAL A 264 49.80 -22.25 3.45
C VAL A 264 51.23 -22.23 4.02
N ALA A 265 52.14 -23.00 3.43
CA ALA A 265 53.55 -23.00 3.83
C ALA A 265 54.21 -21.61 3.65
N LEU A 266 53.98 -20.94 2.52
CA LEU A 266 54.49 -19.59 2.26
C LEU A 266 53.94 -18.55 3.25
N ALA A 267 52.66 -18.64 3.63
CA ALA A 267 52.05 -17.75 4.63
C ALA A 267 52.61 -17.98 6.04
N THR A 268 52.92 -19.23 6.42
CA THR A 268 53.53 -19.53 7.73
C THR A 268 55.00 -19.08 7.81
N VAL A 269 55.75 -19.16 6.71
CA VAL A 269 57.15 -18.70 6.66
C VAL A 269 57.24 -17.17 6.71
N SER A 270 56.31 -16.46 6.07
CA SER A 270 56.26 -14.99 6.15
C SER A 270 55.84 -14.48 7.53
N MET A 271 54.94 -15.17 8.25
CA MET A 271 54.60 -14.83 9.65
C MET A 271 55.74 -15.11 10.64
N GLY A 272 56.58 -16.13 10.39
CA GLY A 272 57.75 -16.44 11.23
C GLY A 272 58.91 -15.44 11.12
N ILE A 273 59.01 -14.72 10.00
CA ILE A 273 60.06 -13.70 9.77
C ILE A 273 59.73 -12.37 10.48
N TYR A 274 58.47 -12.13 10.87
CA TYR A 274 58.06 -10.94 11.64
C TYR A 274 58.03 -11.15 13.17
N ALA A 275 58.40 -12.34 13.65
CA ALA A 275 58.36 -12.70 15.08
C ALA A 275 59.75 -12.97 15.70
N LEU A 276 60.83 -12.51 15.04
CA LEU A 276 62.21 -12.55 15.55
C LEU A 276 62.79 -11.14 15.65
#